data_AF-A0A5C7UIV4-F1
#
_entry.id   AF-A0A5C7UIV4-F1
#
_cell.length_a   1.000
_cell.length_b   1.000
_cell.length_c   1.000
_cell.angle_alpha   90.00
_cell.angle_beta   90.00
_cell.angle_gamma   90.00
#
_symmetry.space_group_name_H-M   'P 1'
#
loop_
_entity.id
_entity.type
_entity.pdbx_description
1 polymer ?
#
loop_
_entity_poly.entity_id
_entity_poly.type
_entity_poly.pdbx_seq_one_letter_code
_entity_poly.pdbx_strand_id
1 'polypeptide(L)'
;MVLYLAERILIEYKDREIKQKFAVYQNSITGEIKIVGDYRSIISKTSELHEEVWQEVIPFTYYYANYQEEPVAAYLIPKDLKDNSEVFIPDPIEDLIGSTWNQGDCYRATNVTGKVVSKKIILNPKSIERSDFIG
;
A
#
# COMPACT_ATOMS: atom_id res chain seq x y z
N MET A 1 -11.24 0.75 -38.11
CA MET A 1 -11.50 0.34 -36.71
C MET A 1 -10.20 -0.23 -36.16
N VAL A 2 -9.49 0.51 -35.32
CA VAL A 2 -8.23 0.04 -34.72
C VAL A 2 -8.57 -0.60 -33.37
N LEU A 3 -8.54 -1.92 -33.31
CA LEU A 3 -8.66 -2.70 -32.08
C LEU A 3 -7.31 -2.59 -31.34
N TYR A 4 -7.26 -1.80 -30.27
CA TYR A 4 -6.16 -1.88 -29.32
C TYR A 4 -6.42 -3.07 -28.41
N LEU A 5 -5.69 -4.17 -28.63
CA LEU A 5 -5.58 -5.24 -27.65
C LEU A 5 -4.81 -4.67 -26.45
N ALA A 6 -5.52 -4.18 -25.43
CA ALA A 6 -4.93 -4.00 -24.12
C ALA A 6 -4.70 -5.42 -23.55
N GLU A 7 -3.45 -5.85 -23.43
CA GLU A 7 -3.14 -7.05 -22.68
C GLU A 7 -3.62 -6.83 -21.24
N ARG A 8 -4.67 -7.55 -20.83
CA ARG A 8 -5.19 -7.52 -19.48
C ARG A 8 -4.20 -8.26 -18.59
N ILE A 9 -3.35 -7.52 -17.88
CA ILE A 9 -2.50 -8.08 -16.83
C ILE A 9 -3.40 -8.26 -15.62
N LEU A 10 -3.68 -9.51 -15.22
CA LEU A 10 -4.23 -9.81 -13.91
C LEU A 10 -3.13 -9.53 -12.90
N ILE A 11 -3.36 -8.58 -11.99
CA ILE A 11 -2.43 -8.31 -10.89
C ILE A 11 -2.71 -9.34 -9.80
N GLU A 12 -1.73 -10.19 -9.50
CA GLU A 12 -1.77 -11.01 -8.29
C GLU A 12 -1.45 -10.13 -7.10
N TYR A 13 -2.41 -10.02 -6.17
CA TYR A 13 -2.20 -9.31 -4.93
C TYR A 13 -1.26 -10.08 -4.01
N LYS A 14 -0.30 -9.36 -3.42
CA LYS A 14 0.53 -9.88 -2.34
C LYS A 14 -0.06 -9.52 -0.98
N ASP A 15 -1.34 -9.78 -0.81
CA ASP A 15 -2.14 -9.45 0.38
C ASP A 15 -1.59 -10.01 1.71
N ARG A 16 -0.84 -11.11 1.66
CA ARG A 16 -0.14 -11.70 2.81
C ARG A 16 1.18 -11.03 3.16
N GLU A 17 1.84 -10.43 2.17
CA GLU A 17 3.15 -9.78 2.29
C GLU A 17 3.02 -8.28 2.54
N ILE A 18 2.15 -7.59 1.80
CA ILE A 18 1.82 -6.19 1.97
C ILE A 18 0.54 -6.12 2.78
N LYS A 19 0.66 -5.65 4.02
CA LYS A 19 -0.47 -5.59 4.94
C LYS A 19 -0.21 -4.51 5.96
N GLN A 20 -1.29 -3.86 6.38
CA GLN A 20 -1.26 -2.82 7.37
C GLN A 20 -2.02 -3.31 8.59
N LYS A 21 -1.45 -3.06 9.75
CA LYS A 21 -2.04 -3.34 11.04
C LYS A 21 -3.03 -2.24 11.39
N PHE A 22 -4.18 -2.62 11.91
CA PHE A 22 -5.14 -1.67 12.46
C PHE A 22 -5.98 -2.30 13.57
N ALA A 23 -6.52 -1.46 14.44
CA ALA A 23 -7.59 -1.76 15.37
C ALA A 23 -8.60 -0.61 15.35
N VAL A 24 -9.84 -0.90 15.76
CA VAL A 24 -10.94 0.08 15.77
C VAL A 24 -11.53 0.17 17.18
N TYR A 25 -11.61 1.39 17.69
CA TYR A 25 -12.22 1.71 18.96
C TYR A 25 -13.39 2.67 18.75
N GLN A 26 -14.43 2.51 19.57
CA GLN A 26 -15.57 3.42 19.59
C GLN A 26 -15.78 4.00 20.99
N ASN A 27 -15.95 5.32 21.06
CA ASN A 27 -16.31 6.01 22.28
C ASN A 27 -17.76 5.69 22.65
N SER A 28 -17.98 5.10 23.82
CA SER A 28 -19.29 4.63 24.29
C SER A 28 -20.26 5.77 24.62
N ILE A 29 -19.75 6.99 24.83
CA ILE A 29 -20.54 8.18 25.18
C ILE A 29 -20.89 8.99 23.93
N THR A 30 -19.91 9.27 23.08
CA THR A 30 -20.07 10.16 21.92
C THR A 30 -20.34 9.43 20.60
N GLY A 31 -20.03 8.13 20.54
CA GLY A 31 -20.06 7.34 19.31
C GLY A 31 -18.88 7.58 18.36
N GLU A 32 -17.91 8.43 18.74
CA GLU A 32 -16.69 8.70 17.96
C GLU A 32 -15.91 7.42 17.66
N ILE A 33 -15.35 7.31 16.45
CA ILE A 33 -14.55 6.16 16.01
C ILE A 33 -13.08 6.58 15.89
N LYS A 34 -12.19 5.76 16.45
CA LYS A 34 -10.74 5.88 16.28
C LYS A 34 -10.15 4.63 15.66
N ILE A 35 -9.27 4.82 14.69
CA ILE A 35 -8.50 3.77 14.03
C ILE A 35 -7.04 3.93 14.44
N VAL A 36 -6.42 2.87 14.97
CA VAL A 36 -5.02 2.89 15.43
C VAL A 36 -4.21 1.83 14.72
N GLY A 37 -2.98 2.17 14.32
CA GLY A 37 -2.04 1.26 13.65
C GLY A 37 -0.80 0.91 14.48
N ASP A 38 -0.63 1.52 15.66
CA ASP A 38 0.53 1.35 16.54
C ASP A 38 0.07 0.78 17.89
N TYR A 39 0.63 -0.36 18.31
CA TYR A 39 0.32 -0.97 19.61
C TYR A 39 0.55 0.00 20.78
N ARG A 40 1.51 0.92 20.64
CA ARG A 40 1.87 1.90 21.68
C ARG A 40 0.78 2.94 21.90
N SER A 41 -0.11 3.16 20.92
CA SER A 41 -1.26 4.06 21.05
C SER A 41 -2.23 3.62 22.15
N ILE A 42 -2.25 2.34 22.51
CA ILE A 42 -3.10 1.79 23.58
C ILE A 42 -2.39 1.85 24.94
N ILE A 43 -1.09 1.55 24.98
CA ILE A 43 -0.34 1.25 26.22
C ILE A 43 0.04 2.50 27.02
N SER A 44 0.12 3.69 26.40
CA SER A 44 0.53 4.89 27.13
C SER A 44 -0.51 5.26 28.21
N LYS A 45 -0.09 5.59 29.43
CA LYS A 45 -0.94 6.13 30.53
C LYS A 45 -1.61 7.49 30.18
N THR A 46 -1.36 7.99 28.98
CA THR A 46 -1.92 9.18 28.32
C THR A 46 -2.80 8.79 27.14
N SER A 47 -3.13 7.50 26.96
CA SER A 47 -3.85 7.03 25.78
C SER A 47 -5.20 7.73 25.75
N GLU A 48 -5.46 8.39 24.63
CA GLU A 48 -6.76 9.01 24.35
C GLU A 48 -7.91 7.98 24.31
N LEU A 49 -7.59 6.71 24.52
CA LEU A 49 -8.42 5.52 24.52
C LEU A 49 -8.52 4.92 25.94
N HIS A 50 -8.96 5.72 26.91
CA HIS A 50 -9.29 5.19 28.24
C HIS A 50 -10.35 4.08 28.12
N GLU A 51 -10.03 2.87 28.60
CA GLU A 51 -10.85 1.65 28.46
C GLU A 51 -12.30 1.79 28.97
N GLU A 52 -12.53 2.69 29.93
CA GLU A 52 -13.88 2.97 30.46
C GLU A 52 -14.79 3.68 29.44
N VAL A 53 -14.19 4.46 28.53
CA VAL A 53 -14.90 5.28 27.56
C VAL A 53 -14.76 4.70 26.15
N TRP A 54 -13.62 4.10 25.82
CA TRP A 54 -13.34 3.56 24.49
C TRP A 54 -13.42 2.05 24.51
N GLN A 55 -14.36 1.52 23.75
CA GLN A 55 -14.56 0.09 23.58
C GLN A 55 -13.86 -0.39 22.32
N GLU A 56 -13.13 -1.49 22.42
CA GLU A 56 -12.58 -2.18 21.26
C GLU A 56 -13.71 -2.82 20.45
N VAL A 57 -13.83 -2.43 19.19
CA VAL A 57 -14.81 -2.97 18.25
C VAL A 57 -14.16 -4.00 17.33
N ILE A 58 -12.94 -3.71 16.87
CA ILE A 58 -12.12 -4.61 16.08
C ILE A 58 -10.75 -4.70 16.75
N PRO A 59 -10.33 -5.88 17.24
CA PRO A 59 -8.99 -6.05 17.80
C PRO A 59 -7.93 -5.83 16.73
N PHE A 60 -6.68 -5.68 17.14
CA PHE A 60 -5.58 -5.59 16.19
C PHE A 60 -5.58 -6.75 15.18
N THR A 61 -5.69 -6.36 13.92
CA THR A 61 -5.71 -7.28 12.78
C THR A 61 -4.99 -6.63 11.60
N TYR A 62 -4.86 -7.38 10.51
CA TYR A 62 -4.18 -6.93 9.30
C TYR A 62 -5.14 -6.89 8.13
N TYR A 63 -4.94 -5.90 7.26
CA TYR A 63 -5.65 -5.82 5.98
C TYR A 63 -4.69 -5.40 4.87
N TYR A 64 -5.05 -5.73 3.64
CA TYR A 64 -4.38 -5.23 2.45
C TYR A 64 -5.09 -3.97 1.96
N ALA A 65 -4.45 -2.81 2.14
CA ALA A 65 -5.06 -1.51 1.88
C ALA A 65 -5.31 -1.19 0.40
N ASN A 66 -4.72 -1.95 -0.53
CA ASN A 66 -4.84 -1.69 -1.97
C ASN A 66 -5.73 -2.74 -2.67
N TYR A 67 -6.56 -3.48 -1.92
CA TYR A 67 -7.50 -4.43 -2.50
C TYR A 67 -8.51 -3.71 -3.40
N GLN A 68 -8.73 -4.26 -4.58
CA GLN A 68 -9.81 -3.89 -5.49
C GLN A 68 -10.45 -5.18 -6.01
N GLU A 69 -11.78 -5.17 -6.17
CA GLU A 69 -12.50 -6.33 -6.69
C GLU A 69 -12.09 -6.66 -8.12
N GLU A 70 -11.81 -5.61 -8.91
CA GLU A 70 -11.26 -5.72 -10.26
C GLU A 70 -9.97 -4.88 -10.40
N PRO A 71 -8.78 -5.44 -10.13
CA PRO A 71 -7.50 -4.74 -10.32
C PRO A 71 -7.20 -4.57 -11.81
N VAL A 72 -7.73 -3.51 -12.40
CA VAL A 72 -7.31 -3.09 -13.74
C VAL A 72 -6.62 -1.75 -13.60
N ALA A 73 -5.28 -1.79 -13.65
CA ALA A 73 -4.44 -0.61 -13.66
C ALA A 73 -3.44 -0.69 -14.82
N ALA A 74 -3.09 0.46 -15.39
CA ALA A 74 -2.15 0.53 -16.50
C ALA A 74 -1.40 1.87 -16.49
N TYR A 75 -0.15 1.85 -16.92
CA TYR A 75 0.62 3.06 -17.18
C TYR A 75 0.20 3.68 -18.52
N LEU A 76 -0.06 4.98 -18.50
CA LEU A 76 -0.23 5.76 -19.73
C LEU A 76 1.15 6.17 -20.25
N ILE A 77 1.53 5.63 -21.41
CA ILE A 77 2.82 5.92 -22.04
C ILE A 77 2.60 6.92 -23.18
N PRO A 78 3.30 8.08 -23.19
CA PRO A 78 3.24 9.02 -24.30
C PRO A 78 3.62 8.36 -25.62
N LYS A 79 2.89 8.67 -26.70
CA LYS A 79 3.06 8.00 -28.01
C LYS A 79 4.44 8.21 -28.63
N ASP A 80 5.09 9.31 -28.28
CA ASP A 80 6.39 9.77 -28.75
C ASP A 80 7.54 9.34 -27.82
N LEU A 81 7.24 8.72 -26.67
CA LEU A 81 8.26 8.20 -25.77
C LEU A 81 8.93 6.99 -26.42
N LYS A 82 10.25 7.07 -26.57
CA LYS A 82 11.03 6.06 -27.28
C LYS A 82 11.25 4.83 -26.43
N ASP A 83 11.40 3.68 -27.07
CA ASP A 83 11.90 2.49 -26.39
C ASP A 83 13.28 2.76 -25.77
N ASN A 84 13.51 2.14 -24.62
CA ASN A 84 14.64 2.34 -23.70
C ASN A 84 14.69 3.70 -22.99
N SER A 85 13.71 4.59 -23.17
CA SER A 85 13.59 5.78 -22.32
C SER A 85 13.44 5.39 -20.86
N GLU A 86 14.24 6.03 -20.00
CA GLU A 86 14.10 5.94 -18.56
C GLU A 86 12.91 6.78 -18.09
N VAL A 87 12.16 6.22 -17.14
CA VAL A 87 10.97 6.85 -16.58
C VAL A 87 11.02 6.78 -15.06
N PHE A 88 10.38 7.76 -14.42
CA PHE A 88 10.14 7.79 -12.99
C PHE A 88 8.67 7.49 -12.73
N ILE A 89 8.41 6.57 -11.79
CA ILE A 89 7.09 6.10 -11.42
C ILE A 89 6.88 6.43 -9.93
N PRO A 90 6.15 7.51 -9.60
CA PRO A 90 5.92 7.91 -8.22
C PRO A 90 5.16 6.85 -7.40
N ASP A 91 4.17 6.20 -8.02
CA ASP A 91 3.31 5.18 -7.41
C ASP A 91 3.20 3.98 -8.36
N PRO A 92 4.09 2.97 -8.24
CA PRO A 92 4.02 1.77 -9.05
C PRO A 92 2.79 0.94 -8.70
N ILE A 93 2.08 0.46 -9.72
CA ILE A 93 0.85 -0.35 -9.56
C ILE A 93 1.15 -1.78 -9.06
N GLU A 94 2.39 -2.23 -9.22
CA GLU A 94 2.87 -3.52 -8.79
C GLU A 94 3.10 -3.57 -7.26
N ASP A 95 2.77 -4.70 -6.64
CA ASP A 95 3.04 -4.98 -5.23
C ASP A 95 4.54 -5.26 -4.99
N LEU A 96 5.32 -4.20 -4.97
CA LEU A 96 6.74 -4.19 -4.59
C LEU A 96 6.86 -3.68 -3.16
N ILE A 97 7.64 -4.33 -2.28
CA ILE A 97 7.79 -3.88 -0.89
C ILE A 97 8.79 -2.73 -0.81
N GLY A 98 8.33 -1.56 -0.39
CA GLY A 98 9.16 -0.37 -0.15
C GLY A 98 9.58 -0.21 1.30
N SER A 99 8.70 -0.59 2.24
CA SER A 99 9.06 -0.54 3.64
C SER A 99 8.40 -1.61 4.48
N THR A 100 9.06 -1.93 5.60
CA THR A 100 8.53 -2.85 6.62
C THR A 100 8.71 -2.28 8.01
N TRP A 101 7.81 -2.64 8.91
CA TRP A 101 7.96 -2.43 10.34
C TRP A 101 8.15 -3.77 11.03
N ASN A 102 8.99 -3.79 12.05
CA ASN A 102 9.21 -4.96 12.91
C ASN A 102 7.93 -5.53 13.57
N GLN A 103 6.84 -4.76 13.60
CA GLN A 103 5.54 -5.18 14.11
C GLN A 103 4.62 -5.82 13.05
N GLY A 104 5.08 -6.00 11.80
CA GLY A 104 4.36 -6.74 10.76
C GLY A 104 3.73 -5.88 9.65
N ASP A 105 3.76 -4.55 9.78
CA ASP A 105 3.30 -3.63 8.73
C ASP A 105 4.26 -3.63 7.53
N CYS A 106 3.71 -3.71 6.32
CA CYS A 106 4.45 -3.67 5.07
C CYS A 106 3.76 -2.73 4.09
N TYR A 107 4.53 -1.85 3.44
CA TYR A 107 4.00 -0.83 2.52
C TYR A 107 4.62 -0.97 1.13
N ARG A 108 3.83 -0.58 0.10
CA ARG A 108 4.28 -0.57 -1.29
C ARG A 108 5.46 0.39 -1.49
N ALA A 109 6.34 0.03 -2.42
CA ALA A 109 7.39 0.89 -2.91
C ALA A 109 6.77 2.10 -3.62
N THR A 110 7.43 3.23 -3.47
CA THR A 110 7.11 4.48 -4.17
C THR A 110 8.38 4.96 -4.85
N ASN A 111 8.25 5.90 -5.79
CA ASN A 111 9.39 6.58 -6.42
C ASN A 111 10.37 5.61 -7.11
N VAL A 112 9.83 4.65 -7.86
CA VAL A 112 10.60 3.61 -8.56
C VAL A 112 10.94 4.08 -9.97
N THR A 113 12.12 3.72 -10.47
CA THR A 113 12.48 3.97 -11.88
C THR A 113 12.15 2.77 -12.76
N GLY A 114 12.02 2.99 -14.06
CA GLY A 114 11.80 1.93 -15.04
C GLY A 114 12.23 2.32 -16.43
N LYS A 115 11.97 1.44 -17.40
CA LYS A 115 12.22 1.69 -18.82
C LYS A 115 10.99 1.37 -19.66
N VAL A 116 10.80 2.15 -20.71
CA VAL A 116 9.83 1.81 -21.76
C VAL A 116 10.41 0.72 -22.64
N VAL A 117 9.70 -0.38 -22.80
CA VAL A 117 10.05 -1.46 -23.72
C VAL A 117 8.79 -1.92 -24.43
N SER A 118 8.71 -1.72 -25.75
CA SER A 118 7.58 -2.17 -26.57
C SER A 118 6.23 -1.68 -26.02
N LYS A 119 6.14 -0.39 -25.64
CA LYS A 119 4.96 0.23 -25.01
C LYS A 119 4.52 -0.41 -23.68
N LYS A 120 5.47 -0.97 -22.94
CA LYS A 120 5.30 -1.41 -21.55
C LYS A 120 6.30 -0.69 -20.66
N ILE A 121 5.96 -0.54 -19.38
CA ILE A 121 6.94 -0.12 -18.37
C ILE A 121 7.54 -1.37 -17.75
N ILE A 122 8.86 -1.48 -17.81
CA ILE A 122 9.63 -2.48 -17.07
C ILE A 122 10.25 -1.77 -15.88
N LEU A 123 9.73 -2.03 -14.68
CA LEU A 123 10.27 -1.46 -13.46
C LEU A 123 11.70 -1.96 -13.19
N ASN A 124 12.51 -1.12 -12.55
CA ASN A 124 13.85 -1.44 -12.07
C ASN A 124 13.81 -1.70 -10.56
N PRO A 125 13.78 -2.96 -10.09
CA PRO A 125 13.67 -3.26 -8.66
C PRO A 125 14.86 -2.76 -7.83
N LYS A 126 16.03 -2.56 -8.46
CA LYS A 126 17.21 -2.03 -7.78
C LYS A 126 17.09 -0.55 -7.41
N SER A 127 16.10 0.15 -7.97
CA SER A 127 15.83 1.55 -7.64
C SER A 127 14.89 1.73 -6.44
N ILE A 128 14.38 0.63 -5.88
CA ILE A 128 13.53 0.69 -4.69
C ILE A 128 14.41 1.06 -3.49
N GLU A 129 14.14 2.21 -2.90
CA GLU A 129 14.73 2.61 -1.63
C GLU A 129 14.00 1.89 -0.48
N ARG A 130 14.59 0.79 -0.01
CA ARG A 130 14.05 -0.01 1.10
C ARG A 130 14.22 0.73 2.42
N SER A 131 13.13 0.87 3.18
CA SER A 131 13.15 1.39 4.56
C SER A 131 12.60 0.35 5.54
N ASP A 132 13.41 -0.10 6.49
CA ASP A 132 12.98 -1.04 7.53
C ASP A 132 12.98 -0.33 8.89
N PHE A 133 11.79 -0.20 9.49
CA PHE A 133 11.55 0.56 10.70
C PHE A 133 11.47 -0.35 11.93
N ILE A 134 11.93 0.17 13.07
CA ILE A 134 11.79 -0.45 14.38
C ILE A 134 11.03 0.53 15.27
N GLY A 135 9.90 0.09 15.81
CA GLY A 135 9.04 0.87 16.71
C GLY A 135 8.45 0.04 17.82
#